data_AF-H2Z1U3-F1
#
_entry.id   AF-H2Z1U3-F1
#
_cell.length_a   1.000
_cell.length_b   1.000
_cell.length_c   1.000
_cell.angle_alpha   90.00
_cell.angle_beta   90.00
_cell.angle_gamma   90.00
#
_symmetry.space_group_name_H-M   'P 1'
#
loop_
_entity.id
_entity.type
_entity.pdbx_description
1 polymer ?
#
loop_
_entity_poly.entity_id
_entity_poly.type
_entity_poly.pdbx_seq_one_letter_code
_entity_poly.pdbx_strand_id
1 'polypeptide(L)'
;MRLSSIYKHGFGSLGVTVDKQIVYTMSAMEHNPIKGVVSKGFPNVIRRTKESFLVVAIPALLCYLSYDWGTKLQAKLDRKDPKMYENDV
;
A
#
# COMPACT_ATOMS: atom_id res chain seq x y z
N MET A 1 20.64 10.25 -23.59
CA MET A 1 21.16 10.53 -22.23
C MET A 1 22.67 10.37 -22.26
N ARG A 2 23.45 11.30 -21.69
CA ARG A 2 24.90 11.17 -21.62
C ARG A 2 25.29 10.26 -20.45
N LEU A 3 26.03 9.18 -20.72
CA LEU A 3 26.51 8.20 -19.73
C LEU A 3 27.35 8.83 -18.59
N SER A 4 27.86 10.05 -18.80
CA SER A 4 28.66 10.81 -17.82
C SER A 4 27.90 11.23 -16.56
N SER A 5 26.57 11.14 -16.52
CA SER A 5 25.78 11.50 -15.32
C SER A 5 25.50 10.34 -14.38
N ILE A 6 25.88 9.11 -14.74
CA ILE A 6 25.58 7.92 -13.91
C ILE A 6 26.58 7.81 -12.75
N TYR A 7 27.81 8.30 -12.91
CA TYR A 7 28.90 8.16 -11.94
C TYR A 7 29.09 9.33 -10.97
N LYS A 8 28.38 10.45 -11.17
CA LYS A 8 28.45 11.62 -10.28
C LYS A 8 27.10 11.82 -9.61
N HIS A 9 27.02 11.43 -8.35
CA HIS A 9 25.85 11.66 -7.51
C HIS A 9 26.12 12.86 -6.61
N GLY A 10 25.40 13.96 -6.82
CA GLY A 10 25.57 15.18 -6.02
C GLY A 10 24.86 16.38 -6.62
N PHE A 11 24.53 17.36 -5.77
CA PHE A 11 23.99 18.64 -6.23
C PHE A 11 24.95 19.29 -7.24
N GLY A 12 24.40 19.78 -8.35
CA GLY A 12 25.18 20.30 -9.48
C GLY A 12 25.55 19.26 -10.56
N SER A 13 25.36 17.95 -10.30
CA SER A 13 25.61 16.88 -11.28
C SER A 13 24.48 15.84 -11.35
N LEU A 14 23.23 16.28 -11.18
CA LEU A 14 22.03 15.43 -11.09
C LEU A 14 21.61 14.72 -12.40
N GLY A 15 22.38 14.87 -13.48
CA GLY A 15 22.10 14.23 -14.78
C GLY A 15 20.92 14.79 -15.56
N VAL A 16 20.23 15.78 -15.02
CA VAL A 16 19.18 16.55 -15.69
C VAL A 16 19.64 17.99 -15.82
N THR A 17 19.65 18.52 -17.05
CA THR A 17 19.86 19.95 -17.31
C THR A 17 18.50 20.62 -17.39
N VAL A 18 18.16 21.40 -16.37
CA VAL A 18 16.94 22.21 -16.34
C VAL A 18 17.28 23.59 -16.90
N ASP A 19 16.48 24.06 -17.86
CA ASP A 19 16.63 25.40 -18.45
C ASP A 19 15.28 26.15 -18.35
N LYS A 20 15.34 27.46 -18.12
CA LYS A 20 14.19 28.39 -18.08
C LYS A 20 13.06 28.03 -17.09
N GLN A 21 13.37 27.45 -15.94
CA GLN A 21 12.38 27.17 -14.88
C GLN A 21 12.47 28.21 -13.75
N ILE A 22 11.34 28.85 -13.43
CA ILE A 22 11.22 29.78 -12.30
C ILE A 22 10.32 29.13 -11.24
N VAL A 23 10.78 29.08 -9.99
CA VAL A 23 10.03 28.50 -8.86
C VAL A 23 9.85 29.57 -7.80
N TYR A 24 8.61 29.76 -7.36
CA TYR A 24 8.27 30.68 -6.28
C TYR A 24 8.02 29.91 -4.99
N THR A 25 8.60 30.40 -3.91
CA THR A 25 8.41 29.87 -2.56
C THR A 25 8.16 31.03 -1.59
N MET A 26 7.62 30.68 -0.43
CA MET A 26 7.33 31.60 0.67
C MET A 26 7.96 31.01 1.94
N SER A 27 8.29 31.86 2.91
CA SER A 27 8.98 31.43 4.13
C SER A 27 8.11 30.48 4.94
N ALA A 28 8.72 29.48 5.57
CA ALA A 28 8.00 28.51 6.39
C ALA A 28 7.24 29.16 7.56
N MET A 29 7.73 30.29 8.07
CA MET A 29 7.11 31.05 9.17
C MET A 29 5.85 31.82 8.74
N GLU A 30 5.65 32.00 7.43
CA GLU A 30 4.51 32.73 6.85
C GLU A 30 3.37 31.79 6.42
N HIS A 31 3.64 30.48 6.39
CA HIS A 31 2.69 29.46 5.98
C HIS A 31 1.91 28.89 7.16
N ASN A 32 0.62 28.64 6.94
CA ASN A 32 -0.15 27.78 7.83
C ASN A 32 0.06 26.30 7.44
N PRO A 33 0.64 25.46 8.33
CA PRO A 33 1.00 24.08 8.02
C PRO A 33 -0.20 23.14 7.84
N ILE A 34 -1.39 23.51 8.32
CA ILE A 34 -2.59 22.66 8.35
C ILE A 34 -3.64 23.15 7.32
N LYS A 35 -3.33 24.22 6.58
CA LYS A 35 -4.27 24.81 5.62
C LYS A 35 -4.71 23.77 4.58
N GLY A 36 -6.01 23.54 4.51
CA GLY A 36 -6.62 22.64 3.53
C GLY A 36 -6.57 21.15 3.88
N VAL A 37 -6.21 20.76 5.11
CA VAL A 37 -6.25 19.35 5.53
C VAL A 37 -7.65 18.74 5.38
N VAL A 38 -8.69 19.45 5.82
CA VAL A 38 -10.06 18.95 5.71
C VAL A 38 -10.60 19.09 4.29
N SER A 39 -10.49 20.28 3.68
CA SER A 39 -11.11 20.56 2.38
C SER A 39 -10.39 19.93 1.19
N LYS A 40 -9.07 19.74 1.25
CA LYS A 40 -8.27 19.16 0.17
C LYS A 40 -7.59 17.86 0.58
N GLY A 41 -7.08 17.78 1.81
CA GLY A 41 -6.38 16.61 2.33
C GLY A 41 -7.30 15.38 2.37
N PHE A 42 -8.46 15.48 3.02
CA PHE A 42 -9.37 14.35 3.18
C PHE A 42 -9.92 13.80 1.83
N PRO A 43 -10.42 14.64 0.90
CA PRO A 43 -10.79 14.15 -0.43
C PRO A 43 -9.62 13.49 -1.18
N ASN A 44 -8.41 14.03 -1.03
CA ASN A 44 -7.22 13.47 -1.69
C ASN A 44 -6.78 12.14 -1.06
N VAL A 45 -6.94 11.95 0.25
CA VAL A 45 -6.71 10.66 0.91
C VAL A 45 -7.69 9.63 0.37
N ILE A 46 -8.99 9.95 0.31
CA ILE A 46 -10.00 9.03 -0.25
C ILE A 46 -9.67 8.67 -1.69
N ARG A 47 -9.32 9.66 -2.53
CA ARG A 47 -8.90 9.41 -3.93
C ARG A 47 -7.74 8.43 -3.99
N ARG A 48 -6.68 8.65 -3.20
CA ARG A 48 -5.50 7.77 -3.14
C ARG A 48 -5.84 6.36 -2.64
N THR A 49 -6.66 6.25 -1.59
CA THR A 49 -7.09 4.95 -1.07
C THR A 49 -7.87 4.18 -2.13
N LYS A 50 -8.78 4.83 -2.85
CA LYS A 50 -9.55 4.19 -3.94
C LYS A 50 -8.67 3.68 -5.07
N GLU A 51 -7.64 4.43 -5.45
CA GLU A 51 -6.71 4.04 -6.53
C GLU A 51 -5.94 2.76 -6.21
N SER A 52 -5.54 2.56 -4.95
CA SER A 52 -4.78 1.39 -4.53
C SER A 52 -5.65 0.29 -3.89
N PHE A 53 -6.94 0.55 -3.64
CA PHE A 53 -7.79 -0.34 -2.85
C PHE A 53 -7.83 -1.75 -3.43
N LEU A 54 -8.09 -1.91 -4.73
CA LEU A 54 -8.22 -3.24 -5.34
C LEU A 54 -6.89 -4.02 -5.35
N VAL A 55 -5.77 -3.32 -5.54
CA VAL A 55 -4.44 -3.94 -5.57
C VAL A 55 -4.10 -4.57 -4.21
N VAL A 56 -4.52 -3.93 -3.12
CA VAL A 56 -4.26 -4.40 -1.75
C VAL A 56 -5.37 -5.32 -1.23
N ALA A 57 -6.64 -4.99 -1.50
CA ALA A 57 -7.80 -5.68 -0.93
C ALA A 57 -7.98 -7.09 -1.49
N ILE A 58 -7.72 -7.30 -2.78
CA ILE A 58 -7.88 -8.62 -3.41
C ILE A 58 -6.98 -9.68 -2.75
N PRO A 59 -5.64 -9.52 -2.68
CA PRO A 59 -4.79 -10.51 -2.05
C PRO A 59 -5.08 -10.66 -0.55
N ALA A 60 -5.41 -9.56 0.15
CA ALA A 60 -5.77 -9.62 1.57
C ALA A 60 -7.03 -10.46 1.81
N LEU A 61 -8.07 -10.28 0.99
CA LEU A 61 -9.32 -11.03 1.09
C LEU A 61 -9.12 -12.51 0.77
N LEU A 62 -8.36 -12.83 -0.29
CA LEU A 62 -8.03 -14.22 -0.63
C LEU A 62 -7.27 -14.93 0.49
N CYS A 63 -6.32 -14.24 1.11
CA CYS A 63 -5.57 -14.76 2.25
C CYS A 63 -6.51 -15.06 3.43
N TYR A 64 -7.39 -14.11 3.76
CA TYR A 64 -8.36 -14.28 4.83
C TYR A 64 -9.33 -15.45 4.58
N LEU A 65 -9.85 -15.58 3.36
CA LEU A 65 -10.74 -16.68 3.00
C LEU A 65 -10.04 -18.04 3.11
N SER A 66 -8.78 -18.12 2.66
CA SER A 66 -7.98 -19.35 2.75
C SER A 66 -7.71 -19.74 4.22
N TYR A 67 -7.41 -18.75 5.06
CA TYR A 67 -7.21 -18.94 6.49
C TYR A 67 -8.48 -19.42 7.21
N ASP A 68 -9.62 -18.79 6.93
CA ASP A 68 -10.91 -19.14 7.53
C ASP A 68 -11.35 -20.55 7.12
N TRP A 69 -11.19 -20.89 5.84
CA TRP A 69 -11.46 -22.24 5.34
C TRP A 69 -10.58 -23.29 6.04
N GLY A 70 -9.27 -23.06 6.11
CA GLY A 70 -8.33 -23.98 6.73
C GLY A 70 -8.63 -24.21 8.22
N THR A 71 -8.93 -23.13 8.95
CA THR A 71 -9.25 -23.20 10.38
C THR A 71 -10.56 -23.97 10.63
N LYS A 72 -11.59 -23.70 9.83
CA LYS A 72 -12.88 -24.42 9.93
C LYS A 72 -12.77 -25.89 9.54
N LEU A 73 -11.96 -26.20 8.54
CA LEU A 73 -11.75 -27.57 8.08
C LEU A 73 -10.97 -28.38 9.11
N GLN A 74 -9.88 -27.83 9.65
CA GLN A 74 -9.12 -28.47 10.72
C GLN A 74 -10.00 -28.77 11.93
N ALA A 75 -10.77 -27.79 12.40
CA ALA A 75 -11.70 -27.97 13.51
C ALA A 75 -12.82 -29.00 13.23
N LYS A 76 -13.14 -29.29 11.96
CA LYS A 76 -14.06 -30.37 11.58
C LYS A 76 -13.37 -31.73 11.56
N LEU A 77 -12.14 -31.81 11.05
CA LEU A 77 -11.36 -33.05 10.98
C LEU A 77 -10.89 -33.54 12.36
N ASP A 78 -10.61 -32.62 13.27
CA ASP A 78 -10.23 -32.96 14.65
C ASP A 78 -11.42 -33.56 15.44
N ARG A 79 -12.65 -33.42 14.95
CA ARG A 79 -13.82 -34.09 15.55
C ARG A 79 -13.84 -35.55 15.13
N LYS A 80 -14.11 -36.41 16.11
CA LYS A 80 -14.32 -37.85 15.87
C LYS A 80 -15.49 -38.08 14.92
N ASP A 81 -15.30 -38.92 13.91
CA ASP A 81 -16.39 -39.36 13.02
C ASP A 81 -17.08 -40.58 13.65
N PRO A 82 -18.37 -40.49 14.04
CA PRO A 82 -19.09 -41.62 14.62
C PRO A 82 -19.15 -42.85 13.71
N LYS A 83 -19.08 -42.68 12.38
CA LYS A 83 -19.14 -43.79 11.42
C LYS A 83 -17.92 -44.71 11.47
N MET A 84 -16.80 -44.23 12.00
CA MET A 84 -15.59 -45.04 12.13
C MET A 84 -15.66 -46.07 13.26
N TYR A 85 -16.65 -45.97 14.16
CA TYR A 85 -16.79 -46.83 15.34
C TYR A 85 -17.98 -47.80 15.24
N GLU A 86 -18.70 -47.85 14.10
CA GLU A 86 -19.91 -48.68 13.95
C GLU A 86 -19.63 -50.19 13.88
N ASN A 87 -18.41 -50.59 13.49
CA ASN A 87 -18.01 -52.00 13.32
C ASN A 87 -16.89 -52.45 14.28
N ASP A 88 -16.62 -51.68 15.32
CA ASP A 88 -15.63 -52.04 16.35
C ASP A 88 -16.36 -52.85 17.43
N VAL A 89 -16.20 -54.19 17.37
CA VAL A 89 -16.79 -55.20 18.30
C VAL A 89 -15.68 -55.88 19.08
#